data_AF-A0AAD7YPC0-F1
#
_entry.id   AF-A0AAD7YPC0-F1
#
_cell.length_a   1.000
_cell.length_b   1.000
_cell.length_c   1.000
_cell.angle_alpha   90.00
_cell.angle_beta   90.00
_cell.angle_gamma   90.00
#
_symmetry.space_group_name_H-M   'P 1'
#
loop_
_entity.id
_entity.type
_entity.pdbx_description
1 polymer ?
#
loop_
_entity_poly.entity_id
_entity_poly.type
_entity_poly.pdbx_seq_one_letter_code
_entity_poly.pdbx_strand_id
1 'polypeptide(L)'
;MSLFPWKMGRPLVWDATCVDTLAPSHLPSSSCCAGSAAAAAENLKRRKYNNLVGSYIFEAFGVETLGSWGPSAHKLYKDLSKRLVDTSRDPRAGFYFGQKISIAIQRGNAASLLGTLPVDSDVEEFFDAIF
;
A
#
# COMPACT_ATOMS: atom_id res chain seq x y z
N MET A 1 -12.64 6.07 -6.27
CA MET A 1 -13.78 5.30 -6.81
C MET A 1 -13.56 5.14 -8.32
N SER A 2 -13.84 3.98 -8.90
CA SER A 2 -13.79 3.81 -10.37
C SER A 2 -14.97 4.52 -11.04
N LEU A 3 -14.73 5.13 -12.21
CA LEU A 3 -15.78 5.80 -13.00
C LEU A 3 -16.76 4.81 -13.62
N PHE A 4 -16.27 3.61 -13.98
CA PHE A 4 -17.07 2.53 -14.54
C PHE A 4 -17.13 1.34 -13.57
N PRO A 5 -18.15 0.46 -13.70
CA PRO A 5 -18.21 -0.79 -12.95
C PRO A 5 -16.92 -1.59 -13.04
N TRP A 6 -16.43 -2.05 -11.89
CA TRP A 6 -15.19 -2.81 -11.79
C TRP A 6 -15.40 -4.31 -12.05
N LYS A 7 -16.33 -4.91 -11.30
CA LYS A 7 -16.78 -6.31 -11.43
C LYS A 7 -18.24 -6.40 -10.97
N MET A 8 -19.02 -7.31 -11.54
CA MET A 8 -20.41 -7.58 -11.14
C MET A 8 -21.29 -6.31 -11.10
N GLY A 9 -21.11 -5.38 -12.04
CA GLY A 9 -21.87 -4.13 -12.10
C GLY A 9 -21.55 -3.11 -10.99
N ARG A 10 -20.58 -3.39 -10.11
CA ARG A 10 -20.26 -2.55 -8.95
C ARG A 10 -18.95 -1.77 -9.14
N PRO A 11 -18.87 -0.49 -8.73
CA PRO A 11 -17.63 0.28 -8.78
C PRO A 11 -16.61 -0.22 -7.75
N LEU A 12 -15.33 -0.02 -8.04
CA LEU A 12 -14.24 -0.23 -7.07
C LEU A 12 -14.03 1.04 -6.25
N VAL A 13 -13.97 0.89 -4.93
CA VAL A 13 -13.46 1.89 -4.00
C VAL A 13 -12.30 1.25 -3.25
N TRP A 14 -11.23 2.01 -3.07
CA TRP A 14 -10.06 1.52 -2.36
C TRP A 14 -9.52 2.61 -1.45
N ASP A 15 -8.88 2.18 -0.38
CA ASP A 15 -8.22 3.06 0.57
C ASP A 15 -6.84 2.48 0.89
N ALA A 16 -5.81 3.33 0.80
CA ALA A 16 -4.43 2.93 1.03
C ALA A 16 -4.02 3.21 2.48
N THR A 17 -3.16 2.36 3.01
CA THR A 17 -2.57 2.57 4.34
C THR A 17 -1.17 2.00 4.38
N CYS A 18 -0.21 2.81 4.85
CA CYS A 18 1.14 2.37 5.19
C CYS A 18 1.22 2.28 6.72
N VAL A 19 1.60 1.12 7.25
CA VAL A 19 1.77 0.90 8.69
C VAL A 19 3.23 0.68 9.04
N ASP A 20 3.62 1.17 10.22
CA ASP A 20 4.98 0.99 10.71
C ASP A 20 5.25 -0.47 11.06
N THR A 21 6.14 -1.09 10.29
CA THR A 21 6.58 -2.48 10.47
C THR A 21 7.21 -2.72 11.84
N LEU A 22 7.89 -1.70 12.38
CA LEU A 22 8.71 -1.79 13.59
C LEU A 22 8.03 -1.18 14.82
N ALA A 23 6.77 -0.74 14.69
CA ALA A 23 6.01 -0.26 15.84
C ALA A 23 5.93 -1.37 16.92
N PRO A 24 6.11 -1.05 18.21
CA PRO A 24 6.06 -2.05 19.29
C PRO A 24 4.80 -2.91 19.30
N SER A 25 3.66 -2.35 18.88
CA SER A 25 2.38 -3.07 18.75
C SER A 25 2.31 -4.06 17.58
N HIS A 26 3.21 -3.94 16.60
CA HIS A 26 3.25 -4.78 15.41
C HIS A 26 4.42 -5.78 15.43
N LEU A 27 5.50 -5.45 16.14
CA LEU A 27 6.72 -6.26 16.22
C LEU A 27 6.48 -7.75 16.48
N PRO A 28 5.63 -8.18 17.45
CA PRO A 28 5.42 -9.60 17.70
C PRO A 28 4.92 -10.40 16.49
N SER A 29 4.14 -9.77 15.60
CA SER A 29 3.64 -10.42 14.40
C SER A 29 4.55 -10.17 13.19
N SER A 30 5.06 -8.95 13.01
CA SER A 30 5.86 -8.58 11.84
C SER A 30 7.23 -9.26 11.84
N SER A 31 7.80 -9.55 13.01
CA SER A 31 9.05 -10.33 13.12
C SER A 31 8.92 -11.77 12.65
N CYS A 32 7.71 -12.36 12.77
CA CYS A 32 7.46 -13.74 12.39
C CYS A 32 6.87 -13.89 10.98
N CYS A 33 6.15 -12.87 10.51
CA CYS A 33 5.44 -12.91 9.24
C CYS A 33 5.42 -11.53 8.58
N ALA A 34 6.15 -11.40 7.47
CA ALA A 34 6.15 -10.22 6.63
C ALA A 34 4.73 -9.90 6.14
N GLY A 35 4.34 -8.62 6.22
CA GLY A 35 3.01 -8.16 5.82
C GLY A 35 1.90 -8.45 6.83
N SER A 36 2.21 -8.98 8.02
CA SER A 36 1.21 -9.24 9.05
C SER A 36 0.58 -7.95 9.60
N ALA A 37 1.37 -6.88 9.76
CA ALA A 37 0.82 -5.58 10.16
C ALA A 37 -0.03 -4.97 9.05
N ALA A 38 0.41 -5.09 7.80
CA ALA A 38 -0.37 -4.68 6.63
C ALA A 38 -1.72 -5.43 6.55
N ALA A 39 -1.72 -6.74 6.75
CA ALA A 39 -2.93 -7.56 6.77
C ALA A 39 -3.89 -7.16 7.91
N ALA A 40 -3.36 -6.86 9.10
CA ALA A 40 -4.15 -6.33 10.21
C ALA A 40 -4.78 -4.96 9.85
N ALA A 41 -4.01 -4.08 9.23
CA ALA A 41 -4.48 -2.77 8.78
C ALA A 41 -5.58 -2.88 7.72
N GLU A 42 -5.45 -3.81 6.78
CA GLU A 42 -6.49 -4.11 5.80
C GLU A 42 -7.80 -4.57 6.46
N ASN A 43 -7.71 -5.43 7.48
CA ASN A 43 -8.87 -5.87 8.26
C ASN A 43 -9.55 -4.70 8.99
N LEU A 44 -8.78 -3.75 9.50
CA LEU A 44 -9.33 -2.54 10.13
C LEU A 44 -10.04 -1.65 9.10
N LYS A 45 -9.44 -1.44 7.92
CA LYS A 45 -10.07 -0.69 6.82
C LYS A 45 -11.36 -1.35 6.35
N ARG A 46 -11.37 -2.68 6.15
CA ARG A 46 -12.60 -3.41 5.77
C ARG A 46 -13.71 -3.23 6.81
N ARG A 47 -13.38 -3.31 8.10
CA ARG A 47 -14.34 -3.05 9.19
C ARG A 47 -14.84 -1.61 9.16
N LYS A 48 -13.94 -0.63 8.98
CA LYS A 48 -14.27 0.80 8.90
C LYS A 48 -15.24 1.13 7.77
N TYR A 49 -15.06 0.51 6.60
CA TYR A 49 -15.85 0.76 5.39
C TYR A 49 -16.87 -0.33 5.09
N ASN A 50 -17.31 -1.08 6.11
CA ASN A 50 -18.25 -2.18 5.95
C ASN A 50 -19.59 -1.75 5.33
N ASN A 51 -20.00 -0.51 5.58
CA ASN A 51 -21.20 0.10 4.99
C ASN A 51 -21.14 0.22 3.45
N LEU A 52 -19.95 0.16 2.84
CA LEU A 52 -19.79 0.26 1.38
C LEU A 52 -20.02 -1.09 0.66
N VAL A 53 -19.98 -2.22 1.36
CA VAL A 53 -20.00 -3.57 0.77
C VAL A 53 -21.29 -3.89 0.00
N GLY A 54 -22.39 -3.18 0.26
CA GLY A 54 -23.64 -3.33 -0.51
C GLY A 54 -23.56 -2.78 -1.93
N SER A 55 -22.98 -1.58 -2.09
CA SER A 55 -22.99 -0.84 -3.36
C SER A 55 -21.65 -0.87 -4.09
N TYR A 56 -20.54 -1.09 -3.37
CA TYR A 56 -19.18 -0.94 -3.90
C TYR A 56 -18.32 -2.14 -3.57
N ILE A 57 -17.43 -2.52 -4.48
CA ILE A 57 -16.34 -3.43 -4.15
C ILE A 57 -15.29 -2.62 -3.41
N PHE A 58 -15.13 -2.89 -2.12
CA PHE A 58 -14.10 -2.24 -1.31
C PHE A 58 -12.85 -3.12 -1.21
N GLU A 59 -11.68 -2.57 -1.55
CA GLU A 59 -10.39 -3.22 -1.38
C GLU A 59 -9.47 -2.31 -0.55
N ALA A 60 -8.92 -2.84 0.54
CA ALA A 60 -7.94 -2.12 1.35
C ALA A 60 -6.55 -2.37 0.76
N PHE A 61 -5.76 -1.32 0.52
CA PHE A 61 -4.38 -1.45 0.05
C PHE A 61 -3.43 -1.22 1.23
N GLY A 62 -3.16 -2.27 2.00
CA GLY A 62 -2.25 -2.23 3.14
C GLY A 62 -0.82 -2.54 2.76
N VAL A 63 0.12 -1.73 3.24
CA VAL A 63 1.57 -1.96 3.11
C VAL A 63 2.29 -1.65 4.42
N GLU A 64 3.42 -2.30 4.62
CA GLU A 64 4.37 -2.06 5.70
C GLU A 64 5.45 -1.06 5.25
N THR A 65 5.99 -0.28 6.19
CA THR A 65 7.07 0.68 5.92
C THR A 65 8.33 0.04 5.33
N LEU A 66 8.61 -1.23 5.63
CA LEU A 66 9.72 -1.99 5.05
C LEU A 66 9.37 -2.67 3.71
N GLY A 67 8.16 -2.44 3.19
CA GLY A 67 7.79 -2.78 1.81
C GLY A 67 6.94 -4.03 1.64
N SER A 68 6.64 -4.80 2.69
CA SER A 68 5.70 -5.93 2.61
C SER A 68 4.30 -5.44 2.29
N TRP A 69 3.57 -6.11 1.42
CA TRP A 69 2.17 -5.77 1.13
C TRP A 69 1.23 -6.77 1.78
N GLY A 70 0.06 -6.29 2.17
CA GLY A 70 -1.01 -7.14 2.66
C GLY A 70 -1.64 -7.99 1.55
N PRO A 71 -2.40 -9.03 1.91
CA PRO A 71 -3.02 -9.93 0.96
C PRO A 71 -4.04 -9.24 0.02
N SER A 72 -4.81 -8.27 0.53
CA SER A 72 -5.80 -7.52 -0.26
C SER A 72 -5.08 -6.60 -1.26
N ALA A 73 -4.00 -5.93 -0.83
CA ALA A 73 -3.15 -5.12 -1.69
C ALA A 73 -2.53 -5.95 -2.83
N HIS A 74 -1.96 -7.12 -2.51
CA HIS A 74 -1.41 -8.03 -3.52
C HIS A 74 -2.46 -8.51 -4.52
N LYS A 75 -3.66 -8.85 -4.06
CA LYS A 75 -4.77 -9.27 -4.92
C LYS A 75 -5.19 -8.14 -5.86
N LEU A 76 -5.39 -6.93 -5.33
CA LEU A 76 -5.77 -5.77 -6.13
C LEU A 76 -4.68 -5.41 -7.17
N TYR A 77 -3.41 -5.47 -6.77
CA TYR A 77 -2.29 -5.28 -7.69
C TYR A 77 -2.27 -6.31 -8.81
N LYS A 78 -2.42 -7.61 -8.52
CA LYS A 78 -2.44 -8.65 -9.55
C LYS A 78 -3.57 -8.44 -10.54
N ASP A 79 -4.76 -8.09 -10.06
CA ASP A 79 -5.92 -7.78 -10.90
C ASP A 79 -5.68 -6.56 -11.80
N LEU A 80 -5.12 -5.48 -11.25
CA LEU A 80 -4.79 -4.27 -12.01
C LEU A 80 -3.66 -4.51 -13.01
N SER A 81 -2.60 -5.19 -12.58
CA SER A 81 -1.44 -5.56 -13.40
C SER A 81 -1.86 -6.35 -14.63
N LYS A 82 -2.72 -7.36 -14.46
CA LYS A 82 -3.28 -8.12 -15.58
C LYS A 82 -4.06 -7.23 -16.54
N ARG A 83 -4.98 -6.40 -16.04
CA ARG A 83 -5.78 -5.49 -16.88
C ARG A 83 -4.93 -4.47 -17.63
N LEU A 84 -3.85 -3.98 -17.00
CA LEU A 84 -2.91 -3.07 -17.63
C LEU A 84 -2.21 -3.75 -18.81
N VAL A 85 -1.69 -4.96 -18.62
CA VAL A 85 -1.07 -5.75 -19.70
C VAL A 85 -2.07 -6.02 -20.83
N ASP A 86 -3.30 -6.42 -20.49
CA ASP A 86 -4.34 -6.72 -21.48
C ASP A 86 -4.70 -5.48 -22.33
N THR A 87 -4.74 -4.30 -21.70
CA THR A 87 -5.12 -3.04 -22.36
C THR A 87 -3.97 -2.42 -23.15
N SER A 88 -2.75 -2.41 -22.59
CA SER A 88 -1.59 -1.79 -23.20
C SER A 88 -0.91 -2.68 -24.25
N ARG A 89 -1.16 -4.00 -24.19
CA ARG A 89 -0.44 -5.04 -24.93
C ARG A 89 1.06 -5.12 -24.63
N ASP A 90 1.53 -4.46 -23.57
CA ASP A 90 2.91 -4.56 -23.09
C ASP A 90 2.99 -5.55 -21.92
N PRO A 91 3.68 -6.70 -22.06
CA PRO A 91 3.83 -7.67 -20.97
C PRO A 91 4.55 -7.11 -19.74
N ARG A 92 5.27 -6.00 -19.85
CA ARG A 92 6.00 -5.35 -18.75
C ARG A 92 5.19 -4.30 -18.02
N ALA A 93 4.01 -3.93 -18.51
CA ALA A 93 3.19 -2.86 -17.92
C ALA A 93 2.88 -3.11 -16.43
N GLY A 94 2.61 -4.37 -16.07
CA GLY A 94 2.43 -4.79 -14.68
C GLY A 94 3.64 -4.54 -13.78
N PHE A 95 4.83 -4.88 -14.28
CA PHE A 95 6.09 -4.67 -13.57
C PHE A 95 6.37 -3.18 -13.33
N TYR A 96 6.24 -2.35 -14.38
CA TYR A 96 6.41 -0.90 -14.25
C TYR A 96 5.40 -0.28 -13.29
N PHE A 97 4.16 -0.79 -13.26
CA PHE A 97 3.16 -0.36 -12.29
C PHE A 97 3.58 -0.70 -10.85
N GLY A 98 4.05 -1.92 -10.61
CA GLY A 98 4.57 -2.33 -9.30
C GLY A 98 5.74 -1.46 -8.84
N GLN A 99 6.70 -1.18 -9.74
CA GLN A 99 7.83 -0.28 -9.45
C GLN A 99 7.37 1.13 -9.04
N LYS A 100 6.40 1.70 -9.77
CA LYS A 100 5.85 3.03 -9.43
C LYS A 100 5.20 3.05 -8.06
N ILE A 101 4.47 1.99 -7.68
CA ILE A 101 3.90 1.87 -6.34
C ILE A 101 5.02 1.81 -5.29
N SER A 102 6.02 0.94 -5.48
CA SER A 102 7.13 0.81 -4.52
C SER A 102 7.88 2.12 -4.32
N ILE A 103 8.17 2.86 -5.40
CA ILE A 103 8.81 4.18 -5.31
C ILE A 103 7.92 5.18 -4.58
N ALA A 104 6.61 5.19 -4.84
CA ALA A 104 5.69 6.08 -4.14
C ALA A 104 5.65 5.80 -2.63
N ILE A 105 5.67 4.52 -2.23
CA ILE A 105 5.74 4.12 -0.82
C ILE A 105 7.04 4.61 -0.18
N GLN A 106 8.19 4.33 -0.80
CA GLN A 106 9.49 4.75 -0.27
C GLN A 106 9.58 6.28 -0.13
N ARG A 107 9.10 7.04 -1.11
CA ARG A 107 9.03 8.50 -1.04
C ARG A 107 8.12 8.99 0.09
N GLY A 108 6.98 8.33 0.29
CA GLY A 108 6.07 8.65 1.40
C GLY A 108 6.68 8.36 2.77
N ASN A 109 7.39 7.24 2.91
CA ASN A 109 8.09 6.87 4.13
C ASN A 109 9.23 7.85 4.44
N ALA A 110 10.05 8.20 3.44
CA ALA A 110 11.11 9.19 3.59
C ALA A 110 10.55 10.56 4.00
N ALA A 111 9.48 11.04 3.34
CA ALA A 111 8.82 12.28 3.71
C ALA A 111 8.27 12.25 5.14
N SER A 112 7.75 11.10 5.59
CA SER A 112 7.25 10.93 6.97
C SER A 112 8.39 11.03 7.99
N LEU A 113 9.54 10.41 7.72
CA LEU A 113 10.74 10.50 8.56
C LEU A 113 11.29 11.93 8.61
N LEU A 114 11.44 12.58 7.46
CA LEU A 114 11.89 13.97 7.38
C LEU A 114 10.96 14.92 8.13
N GLY A 115 9.65 14.66 8.10
CA GLY A 115 8.67 15.42 8.88
C GLY A 115 8.79 15.28 10.40
N THR A 116 9.60 14.33 10.90
CA THR A 116 9.90 14.19 12.34
C THR A 116 11.16 14.93 12.77
N LEU A 117 11.97 15.41 11.82
CA LEU A 117 13.20 16.13 12.12
C LEU A 117 12.89 17.57 12.55
N PRO A 118 13.67 18.14 13.51
CA PRO A 118 13.68 19.57 13.77
C PRO A 118 13.94 20.39 12.50
N VAL A 119 13.39 21.59 12.42
CA VAL A 119 13.48 22.49 11.24
C VAL A 119 14.93 22.81 10.85
N ASP A 120 15.86 22.78 11.81
CA ASP A 120 17.28 23.13 11.62
C ASP A 120 18.20 21.92 11.41
N SER A 121 17.63 20.73 11.16
CA SER A 121 18.42 19.51 10.96
C SER A 121 19.04 19.48 9.57
N ASP A 122 20.33 19.17 9.47
CA ASP A 122 20.95 18.93 8.17
C ASP A 122 20.44 17.60 7.59
N VAL A 123 19.64 17.71 6.54
CA VAL A 123 18.95 16.58 5.92
C VAL A 123 19.96 15.66 5.23
N GLU A 124 21.09 16.18 4.74
CA GLU A 124 22.10 15.36 4.04
C GLU A 124 22.86 14.46 5.02
N GLU A 125 23.19 14.95 6.22
CA GLU A 125 23.85 14.16 7.26
C GLU A 125 22.99 12.95 7.70
N PHE A 126 21.67 13.11 7.73
CA PHE A 126 20.75 12.01 8.06
C PHE A 126 20.70 10.90 7.00
N PHE A 127 20.73 11.26 5.71
CA PHE A 127 20.74 10.27 4.63
C PHE A 127 22.09 9.55 4.54
N ASP A 128 23.21 10.26 4.72
CA ASP A 128 24.55 9.66 4.76
C ASP A 128 24.74 8.70 5.95
N ALA A 129 24.02 8.91 7.06
CA ALA A 129 24.07 8.02 8.22
C ALA A 129 23.23 6.74 8.08
N ILE A 130 22.27 6.70 7.13
CA ILE A 130 21.26 5.63 7.01
C ILE A 130 21.43 4.81 5.73
N PHE A 131 22.11 5.33 4.70
CA PHE A 131 22.37 4.64 3.43
C PHE A 131 23.87 4.47 3.12
#